data_AF-A0A1A9VBM2-F1
#
_entry.id   AF-A0A1A9VBM2-F1
#
_cell.length_a   1.000
_cell.length_b   1.000
_cell.length_c   1.000
_cell.angle_alpha   90.00
_cell.angle_beta   90.00
_cell.angle_gamma   90.00
#
_symmetry.space_group_name_H-M   'P 1'
#
loop_
_entity.id
_entity.type
_entity.pdbx_description
1 polymer ?
#
loop_
_entity_poly.entity_id
_entity_poly.type
_entity_poly.pdbx_seq_one_letter_code
_entity_poly.pdbx_strand_id
1 'polypeptide(L)'
;GQSVPIESIECPEKYGVQAYAHTEHCDQFFLCTNGTLTLETCENGLLFDGKGAIHNHCNYNWAVDCKGRQFDPTAISTPGCEYQFGIYPVSKECSTTYIKCAFGEPIEQECDAGLAYDDRIHGCNWPDQLLEICNPEAVVGFKCPTKVDSSSVAARFWPFPRFAVPGDCHRLITCVEGHPRLITCGEDKVFDETSLTCEDPEYAHAKCGGGYGK
;
A
#
# COMPACT_ATOMS: atom_id res chain seq x y z
N GLY A 1 -8.57 11.59 -18.91
CA GLY A 1 -7.65 12.74 -18.93
C GLY A 1 -7.91 13.50 -20.20
N GLN A 2 -8.18 14.79 -20.09
CA GLN A 2 -8.27 15.68 -21.26
C GLN A 2 -6.83 15.93 -21.74
N SER A 3 -6.55 15.57 -22.99
CA SER A 3 -5.30 15.89 -23.68
C SER A 3 -5.48 17.23 -24.39
N VAL A 4 -4.54 18.16 -24.21
CA VAL A 4 -4.57 19.47 -24.90
C VAL A 4 -3.74 19.35 -26.18
N PRO A 5 -4.31 19.59 -27.38
CA PRO A 5 -3.54 19.67 -28.61
C PRO A 5 -2.57 20.85 -28.57
N ILE A 6 -1.36 20.66 -29.12
CA ILE A 6 -0.26 21.64 -29.16
C ILE A 6 -0.68 22.98 -29.80
N GLU A 7 -1.79 23.02 -30.56
CA GLU A 7 -2.32 24.22 -31.22
C GLU A 7 -3.10 25.19 -30.30
N SER A 8 -3.33 24.87 -29.01
CA SER A 8 -3.88 25.83 -28.03
C SER A 8 -2.92 26.03 -26.84
N ILE A 9 -1.99 26.98 -26.97
CA ILE A 9 -1.01 27.38 -25.94
C ILE A 9 -1.67 28.24 -24.85
N GLU A 10 -2.94 27.99 -24.52
CA GLU A 10 -3.67 28.74 -23.51
C GLU A 10 -4.30 27.78 -22.51
N CYS A 11 -4.23 28.15 -21.23
CA CYS A 11 -4.88 27.39 -20.17
C CYS A 11 -6.40 27.37 -20.42
N PRO A 12 -7.02 26.17 -20.48
CA PRO A 12 -8.47 26.06 -20.67
C PRO A 12 -9.26 26.82 -19.60
N GLU A 13 -8.73 26.84 -18.37
CA GLU A 13 -9.28 27.59 -17.24
C GLU A 13 -8.32 28.72 -16.84
N LYS A 14 -8.87 29.91 -16.57
CA LYS A 14 -8.07 31.11 -16.23
C LYS A 14 -7.62 31.17 -14.76
N TYR A 15 -8.24 30.38 -13.89
CA TYR A 15 -8.02 30.43 -12.45
C TYR A 15 -7.83 29.03 -11.88
N GLY A 16 -7.07 28.93 -10.79
CA GLY A 16 -6.78 27.65 -10.12
C GLY A 16 -5.57 26.92 -10.69
N VAL A 17 -5.43 25.67 -10.31
CA VAL A 17 -4.35 24.76 -10.75
C VAL A 17 -4.96 23.62 -11.56
N GLN A 18 -4.47 23.43 -12.79
CA GLN A 18 -4.88 22.31 -13.65
C GLN A 18 -3.66 21.65 -14.28
N ALA A 19 -3.65 20.33 -14.34
CA ALA A 19 -2.60 19.57 -15.00
C ALA A 19 -3.17 18.76 -16.16
N TYR A 20 -2.52 18.84 -17.33
CA TYR A 20 -2.94 18.16 -18.55
C TYR A 20 -1.81 17.31 -19.10
N ALA A 21 -2.14 16.08 -19.52
CA ALA A 21 -1.13 15.16 -20.07
C ALA A 21 -0.48 15.72 -21.34
N HIS A 22 0.84 15.57 -21.48
CA HIS A 22 1.50 15.77 -22.77
C HIS A 22 1.03 14.69 -23.76
N THR A 23 0.84 15.05 -25.03
CA THR A 23 0.27 14.17 -26.04
C THR A 23 1.22 13.06 -26.49
N GLU A 24 2.53 13.34 -26.44
CA GLU A 24 3.57 12.42 -26.95
C GLU A 24 4.45 11.83 -25.86
N HIS A 25 4.56 12.52 -24.71
CA HIS A 25 5.52 12.22 -23.66
C HIS A 25 4.76 11.81 -22.39
N CYS A 26 5.09 10.66 -21.81
CA CYS A 26 4.36 10.09 -20.69
C CYS A 26 4.79 10.68 -19.33
N ASP A 27 6.05 11.08 -19.28
CA ASP A 27 6.73 11.76 -18.18
C ASP A 27 6.52 13.28 -18.20
N GLN A 28 5.85 13.83 -19.21
CA GLN A 28 5.60 15.28 -19.29
C GLN A 28 4.12 15.63 -19.17
N PHE A 29 3.88 16.82 -18.64
CA PHE A 29 2.54 17.39 -18.52
C PHE A 29 2.58 18.91 -18.56
N PHE A 30 1.48 19.50 -18.97
CA PHE A 30 1.27 20.93 -18.92
C PHE A 30 0.62 21.31 -17.59
N LEU A 31 1.24 22.24 -16.87
CA LEU A 31 0.71 22.78 -15.62
C LEU A 31 0.20 24.21 -15.86
N CYS A 32 -1.08 24.41 -15.57
CA CYS A 32 -1.73 25.71 -15.59
C CYS A 32 -1.90 26.21 -14.17
N THR A 33 -1.32 27.36 -13.85
CA THR A 33 -1.52 28.05 -12.57
C THR A 33 -1.99 29.48 -12.83
N ASN A 34 -3.27 29.74 -12.54
CA ASN A 34 -3.93 31.04 -12.76
C ASN A 34 -3.69 31.62 -14.17
N GLY A 35 -3.85 30.78 -15.19
CA GLY A 35 -3.68 31.16 -16.60
C GLY A 35 -2.23 31.14 -17.10
N THR A 36 -1.24 30.91 -16.24
CA THR A 36 0.16 30.70 -16.65
C THR A 36 0.39 29.23 -16.96
N LEU A 37 0.80 28.92 -18.19
CA LEU A 37 1.12 27.57 -18.66
C LEU A 37 2.62 27.29 -18.55
N THR A 38 2.99 26.16 -17.96
CA THR A 38 4.35 25.61 -17.98
C THR A 38 4.35 24.17 -18.48
N LEU A 39 5.47 23.73 -19.08
CA LEU A 39 5.72 22.34 -19.42
C LEU A 39 6.58 21.74 -18.31
N GLU A 40 6.04 20.79 -17.58
CA GLU A 40 6.69 20.11 -16.47
C GLU A 40 7.10 18.69 -16.89
N THR A 41 8.14 18.18 -16.23
CA THR A 41 8.62 16.80 -16.41
C THR A 41 8.66 16.10 -15.05
N CYS A 42 8.06 14.93 -14.97
CA CYS A 42 8.11 14.06 -13.80
C CYS A 42 9.55 13.60 -13.54
N GLU A 43 9.90 13.46 -12.26
CA GLU A 43 11.22 13.00 -11.86
C GLU A 43 11.48 11.55 -12.27
N ASN A 44 12.76 11.15 -12.32
CA ASN A 44 13.15 9.79 -12.69
C ASN A 44 12.48 8.73 -11.81
N GLY A 45 11.76 7.81 -12.46
CA GLY A 45 10.94 6.78 -11.81
C GLY A 45 9.45 7.13 -11.70
N LEU A 46 9.04 8.35 -12.09
CA LEU A 46 7.66 8.81 -12.09
C LEU A 46 7.15 9.13 -13.49
N LEU A 47 5.83 9.01 -13.67
CA LEU A 47 5.09 9.31 -14.89
C LEU A 47 3.79 10.05 -14.56
N PHE A 48 3.26 10.80 -15.52
CA PHE A 48 2.07 11.61 -15.30
C PHE A 48 0.77 10.79 -15.45
N ASP A 49 -0.04 10.75 -14.39
CA ASP A 49 -1.40 10.19 -14.39
C ASP A 49 -2.51 11.23 -14.12
N GLY A 50 -2.13 12.47 -13.78
CA GLY A 50 -3.03 13.57 -13.45
C GLY A 50 -3.79 13.42 -12.13
N LYS A 51 -3.53 12.35 -11.38
CA LYS A 51 -4.07 12.07 -10.04
C LYS A 51 -2.96 12.11 -8.97
N GLY A 52 -1.71 12.12 -9.42
CA GLY A 52 -0.54 11.69 -8.67
C GLY A 52 -0.41 12.30 -7.29
N ALA A 53 -0.35 11.42 -6.30
CA ALA A 53 -0.12 11.72 -4.89
C ALA A 53 1.35 11.50 -4.47
N ILE A 54 2.24 11.11 -5.40
CA ILE A 54 3.64 10.82 -5.07
C ILE A 54 4.48 12.10 -5.11
N HIS A 55 4.50 12.79 -6.25
CA HIS A 55 5.16 14.08 -6.41
C HIS A 55 4.57 14.84 -7.60
N ASN A 56 4.17 16.09 -7.42
CA ASN A 56 3.72 17.02 -8.49
C ASN A 56 2.83 16.39 -9.59
N HIS A 57 1.72 15.73 -9.23
CA HIS A 57 0.78 15.07 -10.16
C HIS A 57 1.33 13.84 -10.89
N CYS A 58 2.52 13.37 -10.53
CA CYS A 58 3.15 12.17 -11.04
C CYS A 58 3.00 11.00 -10.06
N ASN A 59 3.09 9.79 -10.60
CA ASN A 59 2.97 8.51 -9.90
C ASN A 59 4.07 7.56 -10.37
N TYR A 60 4.33 6.47 -9.66
CA TYR A 60 5.38 5.53 -10.03
C TYR A 60 5.21 5.00 -11.45
N ASN A 61 6.31 4.84 -12.17
CA ASN A 61 6.30 4.43 -13.57
C ASN A 61 5.52 3.12 -13.83
N TRP A 62 5.62 2.15 -12.95
CA TRP A 62 4.88 0.88 -13.02
C TRP A 62 3.38 1.00 -12.74
N ALA A 63 2.93 2.10 -12.13
CA ALA A 63 1.53 2.36 -11.79
C ALA A 63 0.76 3.15 -12.86
N VAL A 64 1.44 3.62 -13.91
CA VAL A 64 0.87 4.52 -14.93
C VAL A 64 0.70 3.80 -16.27
N ASP A 65 -0.52 3.84 -16.82
CA ASP A 65 -0.77 3.46 -18.22
C ASP A 65 -0.44 4.64 -19.15
N CYS A 66 0.69 4.54 -19.86
CA CYS A 66 1.15 5.56 -20.80
C CYS A 66 0.33 5.69 -22.08
N LYS A 67 -0.51 4.69 -22.42
CA LYS A 67 -1.30 4.69 -23.66
C LYS A 67 -0.48 4.96 -24.94
N GLY A 68 0.75 4.45 -24.99
CA GLY A 68 1.67 4.58 -26.13
C GLY A 68 2.51 5.87 -26.18
N ARG A 69 2.37 6.78 -25.22
CA ARG A 69 3.26 7.92 -25.05
C ARG A 69 4.68 7.46 -24.69
N GLN A 70 5.68 8.16 -25.21
CA GLN A 70 7.10 7.84 -25.04
C GLN A 70 7.64 8.45 -23.73
N PHE A 71 8.66 7.85 -23.15
CA PHE A 71 9.48 8.44 -22.08
C PHE A 71 10.84 7.74 -22.08
N ASP A 72 11.84 8.34 -21.42
CA ASP A 72 13.13 7.69 -21.23
C ASP A 72 13.09 6.82 -19.96
N PRO A 73 13.17 5.48 -20.07
CA PRO A 73 13.16 4.59 -18.91
C PRO A 73 14.53 4.46 -18.24
N THR A 74 15.55 5.20 -18.69
CA THR A 74 16.90 5.09 -18.13
C THR A 74 16.90 5.47 -16.65
N ALA A 75 17.24 4.50 -15.80
CA ALA A 75 17.28 4.68 -14.36
C ALA A 75 18.48 5.56 -13.93
N ILE A 76 18.25 6.49 -13.01
CA ILE A 76 19.31 7.27 -12.35
C ILE A 76 19.50 6.68 -10.95
N SER A 77 20.37 5.67 -10.86
CA SER A 77 20.53 4.88 -9.65
C SER A 77 21.46 5.52 -8.62
N THR A 78 21.12 5.30 -7.35
CA THR A 78 21.92 5.62 -6.16
C THR A 78 21.99 4.37 -5.26
N PRO A 79 22.85 4.32 -4.24
CA PRO A 79 22.87 3.17 -3.33
C PRO A 79 21.50 2.93 -2.67
N GLY A 80 20.89 1.78 -2.97
CA GLY A 80 19.56 1.40 -2.44
C GLY A 80 18.35 1.86 -3.27
N CYS A 81 18.56 2.60 -4.37
CA CYS A 81 17.49 3.08 -5.23
C CYS A 81 17.86 2.86 -6.71
N GLU A 82 17.06 2.10 -7.45
CA GLU A 82 17.26 1.95 -8.90
C GLU A 82 16.92 3.25 -9.65
N TYR A 83 15.75 3.82 -9.36
CA TYR A 83 15.27 5.13 -9.78
C TYR A 83 15.27 6.12 -8.60
N GLN A 84 15.32 7.42 -8.91
CA GLN A 84 15.23 8.48 -7.89
C GLN A 84 13.96 8.39 -7.05
N PHE A 85 12.86 7.96 -7.66
CA PHE A 85 11.62 7.59 -6.98
C PHE A 85 11.26 6.14 -7.27
N GLY A 86 11.04 5.36 -6.22
CA GLY A 86 10.60 3.97 -6.35
C GLY A 86 10.37 3.31 -5.01
N ILE A 87 9.96 2.04 -5.06
CA ILE A 87 9.74 1.17 -3.90
C ILE A 87 10.49 -0.13 -4.17
N TYR A 88 11.32 -0.56 -3.22
CA TYR A 88 12.27 -1.65 -3.42
C TYR A 88 12.33 -2.55 -2.17
N PRO A 89 12.67 -3.84 -2.34
CA PRO A 89 12.89 -4.73 -1.21
C PRO A 89 14.21 -4.37 -0.50
N VAL A 90 14.24 -4.52 0.84
CA VAL A 90 15.48 -4.36 1.62
C VAL A 90 16.47 -5.51 1.38
N SER A 91 15.97 -6.71 1.07
CA SER A 91 16.78 -7.90 0.80
C SER A 91 16.02 -8.89 -0.10
N LYS A 92 16.67 -9.99 -0.50
CA LYS A 92 16.03 -11.04 -1.31
C LYS A 92 15.21 -12.03 -0.47
N GLU A 93 15.37 -11.96 0.85
CA GLU A 93 14.66 -12.77 1.82
C GLU A 93 13.35 -12.07 2.24
N CYS A 94 12.50 -12.78 2.96
CA CYS A 94 11.30 -12.20 3.55
C CYS A 94 11.66 -11.04 4.48
N SER A 95 11.01 -9.89 4.28
CA SER A 95 11.13 -8.73 5.15
C SER A 95 9.76 -8.12 5.43
N THR A 96 9.59 -7.64 6.65
CA THR A 96 8.44 -6.80 7.06
C THR A 96 8.71 -5.31 6.84
N THR A 97 9.86 -4.97 6.24
CA THR A 97 10.23 -3.60 5.86
C THR A 97 10.63 -3.52 4.39
N TYR A 98 10.55 -2.33 3.83
CA TYR A 98 10.87 -2.03 2.44
C TYR A 98 11.51 -0.65 2.32
N ILE A 99 12.14 -0.35 1.19
CA ILE A 99 12.73 0.95 0.91
C ILE A 99 11.79 1.75 0.02
N LYS A 100 11.50 3.00 0.42
CA LYS A 100 10.88 4.01 -0.43
C LYS A 100 11.92 5.08 -0.74
N CYS A 101 12.16 5.31 -2.03
CA CYS A 101 13.12 6.32 -2.47
C CYS A 101 12.42 7.63 -2.86
N ALA A 102 13.02 8.75 -2.45
CA ALA A 102 12.66 10.08 -2.93
C ALA A 102 13.95 10.84 -3.23
N PHE A 103 14.09 11.37 -4.44
CA PHE A 103 15.33 12.01 -4.91
C PHE A 103 16.59 11.15 -4.71
N GLY A 104 16.46 9.83 -4.87
CA GLY A 104 17.56 8.88 -4.73
C GLY A 104 17.99 8.61 -3.28
N GLU A 105 17.28 9.17 -2.29
CA GLU A 105 17.53 8.88 -0.87
C GLU A 105 16.65 7.71 -0.41
N PRO A 106 17.24 6.59 0.04
CA PRO A 106 16.49 5.43 0.51
C PRO A 106 15.95 5.66 1.92
N ILE A 107 14.64 5.51 2.09
CA ILE A 107 13.96 5.61 3.39
C ILE A 107 13.32 4.26 3.69
N GLU A 108 13.76 3.60 4.76
CA GLU A 108 13.14 2.35 5.21
C GLU A 108 11.75 2.62 5.79
N GLN A 109 10.80 1.78 5.42
CA GLN A 109 9.39 1.84 5.81
C GLN A 109 8.97 0.47 6.33
N GLU A 110 8.07 0.47 7.31
CA GLU A 110 7.50 -0.76 7.85
C GLU A 110 6.20 -1.10 7.15
N CYS A 111 5.97 -2.39 6.91
CA CYS A 111 4.65 -2.90 6.59
C CYS A 111 3.75 -2.89 7.82
N ASP A 112 2.43 -2.81 7.60
CA ASP A 112 1.48 -3.06 8.68
C ASP A 112 1.74 -4.43 9.32
N ALA A 113 1.51 -4.50 10.63
CA ALA A 113 1.85 -5.68 11.41
C ALA A 113 1.25 -6.97 10.83
N GLY A 114 2.10 -7.99 10.70
CA GLY A 114 1.72 -9.28 10.13
C GLY A 114 1.75 -9.36 8.60
N LEU A 115 2.13 -8.27 7.91
CA LEU A 115 2.40 -8.27 6.47
C LEU A 115 3.91 -8.31 6.18
N ALA A 116 4.25 -8.70 4.95
CA ALA A 116 5.61 -8.69 4.42
C ALA A 116 5.62 -7.98 3.07
N TYR A 117 6.76 -7.38 2.70
CA TYR A 117 6.89 -6.70 1.42
C TYR A 117 6.90 -7.70 0.25
N ASP A 118 6.08 -7.41 -0.76
CA ASP A 118 5.92 -8.16 -2.00
C ASP A 118 6.29 -7.29 -3.18
N ASP A 119 7.49 -7.53 -3.72
CA ASP A 119 8.04 -6.76 -4.83
C ASP A 119 7.20 -6.84 -6.10
N ARG A 120 6.44 -7.94 -6.29
CA ARG A 120 5.61 -8.16 -7.48
C ARG A 120 4.47 -7.14 -7.59
N ILE A 121 4.05 -6.59 -6.45
CA ILE A 121 2.98 -5.60 -6.35
C ILE A 121 3.49 -4.25 -5.80
N HIS A 122 4.80 -4.13 -5.55
CA HIS A 122 5.44 -2.98 -4.92
C HIS A 122 4.75 -2.52 -3.63
N GLY A 123 4.39 -3.47 -2.76
CA GLY A 123 3.63 -3.19 -1.54
C GLY A 123 3.62 -4.33 -0.54
N CYS A 124 3.00 -4.10 0.61
CA CYS A 124 2.89 -5.09 1.67
C CYS A 124 1.73 -6.07 1.40
N ASN A 125 1.98 -7.36 1.56
CA ASN A 125 1.04 -8.42 1.29
C ASN A 125 1.06 -9.46 2.42
N TRP A 126 0.07 -10.36 2.42
CA TRP A 126 0.01 -11.45 3.38
C TRP A 126 1.18 -12.42 3.15
N PRO A 127 1.92 -12.84 4.19
CA PRO A 127 3.07 -13.72 4.03
C PRO A 127 2.75 -15.06 3.36
N ASP A 128 1.50 -15.54 3.41
CA ASP A 128 1.06 -16.76 2.73
C ASP A 128 0.95 -16.62 1.21
N GLN A 129 1.04 -15.40 0.69
CA GLN A 129 1.18 -15.13 -0.75
C GLN A 129 2.65 -15.10 -1.20
N LEU A 130 3.60 -15.26 -0.28
CA LEU A 130 5.05 -15.25 -0.50
C LEU A 130 5.72 -16.50 0.07
N LEU A 131 5.07 -17.67 0.00
CA LEU A 131 5.60 -18.92 0.59
C LEU A 131 6.97 -19.34 0.03
N GLU A 132 7.37 -18.79 -1.11
CA GLU A 132 8.70 -18.96 -1.70
C GLU A 132 9.84 -18.38 -0.85
N ILE A 133 9.57 -17.34 -0.06
CA ILE A 133 10.58 -16.63 0.74
C ILE A 133 10.17 -16.41 2.20
N CYS A 134 8.88 -16.39 2.51
CA CYS A 134 8.33 -16.09 3.82
C CYS A 134 7.79 -17.32 4.55
N ASN A 135 7.94 -17.33 5.87
CA ASN A 135 7.20 -18.22 6.77
C ASN A 135 6.09 -17.42 7.47
N PRO A 136 4.81 -17.63 7.14
CA PRO A 136 3.70 -16.89 7.75
C PRO A 136 3.60 -17.05 9.26
N GLU A 137 3.90 -18.24 9.82
CA GLU A 137 3.88 -18.47 11.26
C GLU A 137 4.95 -17.63 11.98
N ALA A 138 6.11 -17.42 11.35
CA ALA A 138 7.19 -16.62 11.91
C ALA A 138 6.89 -15.12 11.84
N VAL A 139 6.29 -14.64 10.75
CA VAL A 139 5.92 -13.23 10.58
C VAL A 139 4.77 -12.83 11.52
N VAL A 140 3.73 -13.66 11.60
CA VAL A 140 2.55 -13.37 12.44
C VAL A 140 2.77 -13.78 13.90
N GLY A 141 3.67 -14.73 14.17
CA GLY A 141 3.91 -15.26 15.51
C GLY A 141 2.79 -16.19 16.00
N PHE A 142 2.04 -16.81 15.08
CA PHE A 142 0.93 -17.71 15.40
C PHE A 142 0.97 -18.97 14.53
N LYS A 143 0.55 -20.10 15.11
CA LYS A 143 0.39 -21.36 14.39
C LYS A 143 -1.07 -21.77 14.33
N CYS A 144 -1.59 -21.91 13.12
CA CYS A 144 -2.97 -22.35 12.94
C CYS A 144 -3.19 -23.77 13.46
N PRO A 145 -4.27 -24.02 14.23
CA PRO A 145 -4.61 -25.37 14.66
C PRO A 145 -4.93 -26.27 13.46
N THR A 146 -4.42 -27.50 13.47
CA THR A 146 -4.71 -28.51 12.42
C THR A 146 -6.14 -29.05 12.53
N LYS A 147 -6.75 -28.95 13.72
CA LYS A 147 -8.14 -29.30 13.98
C LYS A 147 -8.74 -28.21 14.84
N VAL A 148 -9.91 -27.73 14.43
CA VAL A 148 -10.72 -26.82 15.23
C VAL A 148 -11.81 -27.64 15.91
N ASP A 149 -11.96 -27.47 17.22
CA ASP A 149 -13.05 -28.09 17.96
C ASP A 149 -14.39 -27.60 17.41
N SER A 150 -15.23 -28.52 16.95
CA SER A 150 -16.57 -28.25 16.41
C SER A 150 -17.49 -27.49 17.36
N SER A 151 -17.23 -27.54 18.67
CA SER A 151 -18.00 -26.81 19.69
C SER A 151 -17.47 -25.39 19.95
N SER A 152 -16.27 -25.06 19.46
CA SER A 152 -15.65 -23.74 19.65
C SER A 152 -16.31 -22.66 18.81
N VAL A 153 -16.20 -21.40 19.26
CA VAL A 153 -16.66 -20.23 18.48
C VAL A 153 -15.91 -20.13 17.16
N ALA A 154 -14.63 -20.52 17.13
CA ALA A 154 -13.79 -20.51 15.93
C ALA A 154 -14.36 -21.38 14.80
N ALA A 155 -15.00 -22.51 15.13
CA ALA A 155 -15.60 -23.42 14.13
C ALA A 155 -16.73 -22.77 13.32
N ARG A 156 -17.37 -21.72 13.85
CA ARG A 156 -18.44 -20.98 13.14
C ARG A 156 -17.93 -20.23 11.92
N PHE A 157 -16.62 -19.95 11.85
CA PHE A 157 -15.99 -19.22 10.76
C PHE A 157 -15.36 -20.14 9.69
N TRP A 158 -15.66 -21.45 9.71
CA TRP A 158 -15.18 -22.37 8.68
C TRP A 158 -15.56 -21.89 7.26
N PRO A 159 -14.64 -21.90 6.28
CA PRO A 159 -13.32 -22.56 6.27
C PRO A 159 -12.15 -21.75 6.85
N PHE A 160 -12.39 -20.55 7.36
CA PHE A 160 -11.36 -19.62 7.83
C PHE A 160 -11.52 -19.33 9.33
N PRO A 161 -11.19 -20.30 10.21
CA PRO A 161 -11.39 -20.15 11.64
C PRO A 161 -10.59 -18.96 12.18
N ARG A 162 -11.17 -18.29 13.17
CA ARG A 162 -10.61 -17.08 13.79
C ARG A 162 -10.11 -17.36 15.19
N PHE A 163 -9.14 -16.58 15.64
CA PHE A 163 -8.52 -16.72 16.95
C PHE A 163 -8.17 -15.34 17.53
N ALA A 164 -8.16 -15.27 18.86
CA ALA A 164 -7.71 -14.10 19.59
C ALA A 164 -6.20 -13.91 19.47
N VAL A 165 -5.76 -12.66 19.47
CA VAL A 165 -4.35 -12.29 19.62
C VAL A 165 -4.12 -11.99 21.11
N PRO A 166 -3.30 -12.77 21.83
CA PRO A 166 -3.14 -12.61 23.27
C PRO A 166 -2.71 -11.19 23.67
N GLY A 167 -3.54 -10.51 24.45
CA GLY A 167 -3.26 -9.15 24.95
C GLY A 167 -3.50 -8.03 23.93
N ASP A 168 -4.10 -8.33 22.78
CA ASP A 168 -4.40 -7.35 21.74
C ASP A 168 -5.91 -7.25 21.51
N CYS A 169 -6.44 -6.05 21.74
CA CYS A 169 -7.84 -5.72 21.64
C CYS A 169 -8.26 -5.16 20.28
N HIS A 170 -7.36 -5.02 19.33
CA HIS A 170 -7.62 -4.39 18.04
C HIS A 170 -7.32 -5.31 16.87
N ARG A 171 -6.81 -6.51 17.13
CA ARG A 171 -6.43 -7.47 16.09
C ARG A 171 -6.96 -8.85 16.39
N LEU A 172 -7.21 -9.61 15.34
CA LEU A 172 -7.56 -11.03 15.39
C LEU A 172 -6.75 -11.80 14.36
N ILE A 173 -6.64 -13.11 14.54
CA ILE A 173 -6.01 -13.99 13.57
C ILE A 173 -7.07 -14.74 12.79
N THR A 174 -6.95 -14.76 11.46
CA THR A 174 -7.74 -15.63 10.59
C THR A 174 -6.81 -16.65 9.95
N CYS A 175 -7.15 -17.93 10.06
CA CYS A 175 -6.39 -19.00 9.41
C CYS A 175 -6.95 -19.27 8.01
N VAL A 176 -6.21 -18.90 6.98
CA VAL A 176 -6.55 -19.14 5.57
C VAL A 176 -5.71 -20.30 5.07
N GLU A 177 -6.36 -21.41 4.72
CA GLU A 177 -5.68 -22.63 4.24
C GLU A 177 -4.58 -23.15 5.19
N GLY A 178 -4.73 -22.91 6.50
CA GLY A 178 -3.75 -23.29 7.51
C GLY A 178 -2.63 -22.27 7.75
N HIS A 179 -2.63 -21.13 7.05
CA HIS A 179 -1.70 -20.03 7.28
C HIS A 179 -2.34 -18.87 8.06
N PRO A 180 -1.67 -18.31 9.07
CA PRO A 180 -2.20 -17.21 9.85
C PRO A 180 -2.14 -15.90 9.08
N ARG A 181 -3.21 -15.11 9.17
CA ARG A 181 -3.26 -13.70 8.80
C ARG A 181 -3.66 -12.86 10.00
N LEU A 182 -2.89 -11.83 10.31
CA LEU A 182 -3.21 -10.86 11.36
C LEU A 182 -4.11 -9.76 10.80
N ILE A 183 -5.34 -9.66 11.28
CA ILE A 183 -6.33 -8.70 10.79
C ILE A 183 -6.53 -7.62 11.84
N THR A 184 -6.25 -6.37 11.47
CA THR A 184 -6.59 -5.21 12.28
C THR A 184 -8.07 -4.88 12.11
N CYS A 185 -8.75 -4.69 13.22
CA CYS A 185 -10.11 -4.17 13.23
C CYS A 185 -10.15 -2.80 12.55
N GLY A 186 -11.26 -2.49 11.89
CA GLY A 186 -11.47 -1.16 11.32
C GLY A 186 -11.37 -0.07 12.37
N GLU A 187 -11.23 1.18 11.92
CA GLU A 187 -11.15 2.34 12.81
C GLU A 187 -12.25 2.30 13.88
N ASP A 188 -11.84 2.56 15.12
CA ASP A 188 -12.66 2.58 16.32
C ASP A 188 -13.36 1.28 16.74
N LYS A 189 -13.00 0.15 16.12
CA LYS A 189 -13.50 -1.17 16.54
C LYS A 189 -12.52 -1.89 17.46
N VAL A 190 -13.09 -2.71 18.33
CA VAL A 190 -12.35 -3.59 19.24
C VAL A 190 -12.71 -5.04 18.95
N PHE A 191 -11.74 -5.92 19.10
CA PHE A 191 -11.94 -7.35 18.98
C PHE A 191 -12.67 -7.89 20.22
N ASP A 192 -13.76 -8.63 20.00
CA ASP A 192 -14.48 -9.34 21.04
C ASP A 192 -14.10 -10.84 21.02
N GLU A 193 -13.36 -11.28 22.04
CA GLU A 193 -12.94 -12.68 22.19
C GLU A 193 -14.11 -13.67 22.29
N THR A 194 -15.29 -13.21 22.72
CA THR A 194 -16.47 -14.06 22.90
C THR A 194 -17.09 -14.46 21.56
N SER A 195 -17.10 -13.52 20.61
CA SER A 195 -17.70 -13.68 19.28
C SER A 195 -16.67 -13.91 18.17
N LEU A 196 -15.39 -13.60 18.43
CA LEU A 196 -14.27 -13.60 17.48
C LEU A 196 -14.51 -12.66 16.29
N THR A 197 -15.08 -11.49 16.56
CA THR A 197 -15.39 -10.43 15.61
C THR A 197 -14.89 -9.08 16.10
N CYS A 198 -14.78 -8.11 15.17
CA CYS A 198 -14.54 -6.72 15.51
C CYS A 198 -15.89 -6.03 15.73
N GLU A 199 -16.13 -5.56 16.95
CA GLU A 199 -17.36 -4.93 17.38
C GLU A 199 -17.11 -3.47 17.75
N ASP A 200 -18.18 -2.67 17.79
CA ASP A 200 -18.07 -1.34 18.39
C ASP A 200 -17.84 -1.48 19.91
N PRO A 201 -17.05 -0.60 20.54
CA PRO A 201 -16.66 -0.74 21.94
C PRO A 201 -17.83 -0.86 22.93
N GLU A 202 -19.00 -0.31 22.58
CA GLU A 202 -20.22 -0.39 23.40
C GLU A 202 -20.91 -1.77 23.38
N TYR A 203 -20.66 -2.59 22.36
CA TYR A 203 -21.23 -3.93 22.21
C TYR A 203 -20.24 -5.05 22.54
N ALA A 204 -18.95 -4.75 22.62
CA ALA A 204 -17.93 -5.74 22.91
C ALA A 204 -18.06 -6.29 24.35
N HIS A 205 -18.09 -7.61 24.48
CA HIS A 205 -18.13 -8.29 25.79
C HIS A 205 -16.77 -8.27 26.50
N ALA A 206 -15.69 -8.18 25.72
CA ALA A 206 -14.34 -8.06 26.22
C ALA A 206 -14.15 -6.70 26.91
N LYS A 207 -13.72 -6.71 28.19
CA LYS A 207 -13.26 -5.51 28.89
C LYS A 207 -11.87 -5.11 28.39
N CYS A 208 -11.80 -4.62 27.15
CA CYS A 208 -10.65 -3.87 26.70
C CYS A 208 -10.61 -2.57 27.49
N GLY A 209 -9.80 -2.57 28.56
CA GLY A 209 -9.70 -1.47 29.51
C GLY A 209 -9.35 -0.17 28.80
N GLY A 210 -10.13 0.88 29.05
CA GLY A 210 -10.02 2.19 28.41
C GLY A 210 -8.59 2.72 28.38
N GLY A 211 -8.15 3.03 27.16
CA GLY A 211 -6.87 3.65 26.87
C GLY A 211 -6.88 4.36 25.51
N TYR A 212 -8.00 5.00 25.14
CA TYR A 212 -7.95 6.01 24.09
C TYR A 212 -7.22 7.25 24.63
N GLY A 213 -6.02 7.50 24.10
CA GLY A 213 -5.35 8.79 24.17
C GLY A 213 -4.12 8.84 25.09
N LYS A 214 -2.94 8.71 24.49
CA LYS A 214 -2.04 9.84 24.25
C LYS A 214 -1.18 9.61 23.02
#